data_AF-W9DEM4-F1
#
_entry.id   AF-W9DEM4-F1
#
_cell.length_a   1.000
_cell.length_b   1.000
_cell.length_c   1.000
_cell.angle_alpha   90.00
_cell.angle_beta   90.00
_cell.angle_gamma   90.00
#
_symmetry.space_group_name_H-M   'P 1'
#
loop_
_entity.id
_entity.type
_entity.pdbx_description
1 polymer ?
#
loop_
_entity_poly.entity_id
_entity_poly.type
_entity_poly.pdbx_seq_one_letter_code
_entity_poly.pdbx_strand_id
1 'polypeptide(L)'
;MSSELEGLKPHIIAALKSPPGTTLKDLAARFPELDREKRLEEEFRRRYDDAIFDWQHHNGWKQAPYDVAQEIAEQVRHEIEYEVRTGRLT
;
A
#
# COMPACT_ATOMS: atom_id res chain seq x y z
N MET A 1 -32.82 2.14 4.19
CA MET A 1 -31.74 1.38 4.87
C MET A 1 -30.47 2.20 4.73
N SER A 2 -29.71 2.35 5.82
CA SER A 2 -28.83 3.48 6.13
C SER A 2 -27.73 3.79 5.11
N SER A 3 -27.67 5.06 4.67
CA SER A 3 -26.55 5.70 3.94
C SER A 3 -25.23 5.76 4.73
N GLU A 4 -25.20 5.29 5.99
CA GLU A 4 -24.04 5.38 6.88
C GLU A 4 -22.88 4.47 6.47
N LEU A 5 -23.12 3.51 5.57
CA LEU A 5 -22.11 2.56 5.11
C LEU A 5 -21.72 2.76 3.64
N GLU A 6 -22.28 3.78 2.96
CA GLU A 6 -21.91 4.09 1.58
C GLU A 6 -20.47 4.62 1.51
N GLY A 7 -19.68 4.05 0.61
CA GLY A 7 -18.27 4.44 0.40
C GLY A 7 -17.24 3.73 1.29
N LEU A 8 -17.67 2.95 2.29
CA LEU A 8 -16.74 2.18 3.11
C LEU A 8 -16.21 0.94 2.37
N LYS A 9 -14.91 0.65 2.54
CA LYS A 9 -14.30 -0.57 1.97
C LYS A 9 -15.01 -1.82 2.55
N PRO A 10 -15.19 -2.91 1.76
CA PRO A 10 -15.95 -4.10 2.17
C PRO A 10 -15.51 -4.73 3.50
N HIS A 11 -14.21 -4.69 3.81
CA HIS A 11 -13.68 -5.21 5.07
C HIS A 11 -14.03 -4.36 6.28
N ILE A 12 -14.18 -3.04 6.11
CA ILE A 12 -14.65 -2.13 7.17
C ILE A 12 -16.11 -2.43 7.47
N ILE A 13 -16.94 -2.61 6.43
CA ILE A 13 -18.34 -3.00 6.58
C ILE A 13 -18.44 -4.36 7.29
N ALA A 14 -17.59 -5.32 6.93
CA ALA A 14 -17.55 -6.62 7.58
C ALA A 14 -17.11 -6.55 9.04
N ALA A 15 -16.13 -5.70 9.38
CA ALA A 15 -15.71 -5.47 10.76
C ALA A 15 -16.82 -4.83 11.61
N LEU A 16 -17.53 -3.83 11.05
CA LEU A 16 -18.63 -3.14 11.74
C LEU A 16 -19.85 -4.05 11.98
N LYS A 17 -20.09 -5.01 11.09
CA LYS A 17 -21.21 -5.97 11.20
C LYS A 17 -20.84 -7.24 11.95
N SER A 18 -19.59 -7.39 12.38
CA SER A 18 -19.09 -8.61 12.98
C SER A 18 -19.58 -8.77 14.43
N PRO A 19 -19.94 -10.00 14.85
CA PRO A 19 -20.39 -10.24 16.22
C PRO A 19 -19.27 -9.96 17.24
N PRO A 20 -19.62 -9.58 18.48
CA PRO A 20 -18.66 -9.40 19.58
C PRO A 20 -17.80 -10.66 19.75
N GLY A 21 -16.48 -10.48 19.79
CA GLY A 21 -15.52 -11.59 19.86
C GLY A 21 -14.92 -12.02 18.51
N THR A 22 -15.36 -11.43 17.38
CA THR A 22 -14.65 -11.60 16.11
C THR A 22 -13.26 -10.98 16.21
N THR A 23 -12.21 -11.76 15.91
CA THR A 23 -10.83 -11.26 15.96
C THR A 23 -10.40 -10.63 14.64
N LEU A 24 -9.32 -9.84 14.67
CA LEU A 24 -8.69 -9.32 13.45
C LEU A 24 -8.23 -10.45 12.51
N LYS A 25 -7.86 -11.62 13.06
CA LYS A 25 -7.45 -12.79 12.28
C LYS A 25 -8.62 -13.37 11.49
N ASP A 26 -9.81 -13.42 12.10
CA ASP A 26 -11.01 -13.93 11.46
C ASP A 26 -11.48 -13.00 10.32
N LEU A 27 -11.30 -11.68 10.50
CA LEU A 27 -11.55 -10.70 9.46
C LEU A 27 -10.50 -10.80 8.34
N ALA A 28 -9.21 -10.88 8.67
CA ALA A 28 -8.14 -11.01 7.68
C ALA A 28 -8.28 -12.26 6.81
N ALA A 29 -8.74 -13.39 7.38
CA ALA A 29 -9.01 -14.62 6.62
C ALA A 29 -10.10 -14.45 5.55
N ARG A 30 -11.00 -13.47 5.71
CA ARG A 30 -12.09 -13.17 4.76
C ARG A 30 -11.68 -12.20 3.65
N PHE A 31 -10.56 -11.51 3.81
CA PHE A 31 -10.07 -10.48 2.89
C PHE A 31 -8.56 -10.66 2.64
N PRO A 32 -8.14 -11.78 2.02
CA PRO A 32 -6.72 -12.05 1.74
C PRO A 32 -6.06 -10.97 0.87
N GLU A 33 -6.85 -10.23 0.09
CA GLU A 33 -6.40 -9.10 -0.70
C GLU A 33 -5.87 -7.93 0.15
N LEU A 34 -6.25 -7.81 1.43
CA LEU A 34 -5.72 -6.78 2.32
C LEU A 34 -4.30 -7.09 2.78
N ASP A 35 -4.00 -8.37 3.02
CA ASP A 35 -2.63 -8.78 3.32
C ASP A 35 -1.74 -8.52 2.10
N ARG A 36 -2.27 -8.76 0.90
CA ARG A 36 -1.60 -8.40 -0.35
C ARG A 36 -1.42 -6.89 -0.52
N GLU A 37 -2.47 -6.08 -0.33
CA GLU A 37 -2.41 -4.62 -0.41
C GLU A 37 -1.35 -4.07 0.57
N LYS A 38 -1.34 -4.58 1.81
CA LYS A 38 -0.36 -4.19 2.84
C LYS A 38 1.07 -4.56 2.46
N ARG A 39 1.30 -5.76 1.93
CA ARG A 39 2.63 -6.19 1.46
C ARG A 39 3.13 -5.31 0.32
N LEU A 40 2.25 -4.98 -0.63
CA LEU A 40 2.59 -4.08 -1.74
C LEU A 40 2.88 -2.66 -1.26
N GLU A 41 2.16 -2.17 -0.25
CA GLU A 41 2.42 -0.87 0.38
C GLU A 41 3.77 -0.85 1.13
N GLU A 42 4.08 -1.92 1.88
CA GLU A 42 5.37 -2.08 2.55
C GLU A 42 6.53 -2.14 1.54
N GLU A 43 6.35 -2.88 0.45
CA GLU A 43 7.32 -2.99 -0.64
C GLU A 43 7.53 -1.65 -1.35
N PHE A 44 6.44 -0.93 -1.63
CA PHE A 44 6.49 0.43 -2.18
C PHE A 44 7.29 1.35 -1.27
N ARG A 45 6.96 1.38 0.03
CA ARG A 45 7.65 2.26 0.99
C ARG A 45 9.15 1.97 1.03
N ARG A 46 9.52 0.68 1.10
CA ARG A 46 10.94 0.28 1.12
C ARG A 46 11.67 0.78 -0.13
N ARG A 47 11.17 0.46 -1.31
CA ARG A 47 11.83 0.84 -2.58
C ARG A 47 11.87 2.35 -2.78
N TYR A 48 10.80 3.05 -2.37
CA TYR A 48 10.75 4.50 -2.41
C TYR A 48 11.79 5.13 -1.48
N ASP A 49 11.90 4.66 -0.24
CA ASP A 49 12.86 5.17 0.73
C ASP A 49 14.30 4.94 0.23
N ASP A 50 14.59 3.76 -0.33
CA ASP A 50 15.89 3.43 -0.92
C ASP A 50 16.21 4.36 -2.11
N ALA A 51 15.27 4.50 -3.06
CA ALA A 51 15.47 5.34 -4.25
C ALA A 51 15.64 6.83 -3.91
N ILE A 52 14.88 7.34 -2.92
CA ILE A 52 15.00 8.70 -2.42
C ILE A 52 16.35 8.91 -1.75
N PHE A 53 16.79 7.96 -0.93
CA PHE A 53 18.08 8.03 -0.26
C PHE A 53 19.23 8.05 -1.27
N ASP A 54 19.20 7.15 -2.25
CA ASP A 54 20.22 7.07 -3.32
C ASP A 54 20.28 8.37 -4.13
N TRP A 55 19.12 8.91 -4.51
CA TRP A 55 19.06 10.19 -5.22
C TRP A 55 19.64 11.33 -4.38
N GLN A 56 19.26 11.43 -3.11
CA GLN A 56 19.75 12.46 -2.18
C GLN A 56 21.27 12.37 -2.01
N HIS A 57 21.78 11.16 -1.82
CA HIS A 57 23.20 10.90 -1.68
C HIS A 57 23.99 11.28 -2.93
N HIS A 58 23.51 10.86 -4.11
CA HIS A 58 24.17 11.14 -5.39
C HIS A 58 24.23 12.64 -5.71
N ASN A 59 23.16 13.37 -5.40
CA ASN A 59 23.08 14.80 -5.69
C ASN A 59 23.65 15.69 -4.57
N GLY A 60 23.92 15.13 -3.39
CA GLY A 60 24.37 15.88 -2.21
C GLY A 60 23.27 16.72 -1.55
N TRP A 61 22.00 16.32 -1.70
CA TRP A 61 20.84 17.03 -1.14
C TRP A 61 20.38 16.39 0.16
N LYS A 62 19.98 17.21 1.14
CA LYS A 62 19.40 16.70 2.40
C LYS A 62 17.96 16.22 2.24
N GLN A 63 17.23 16.78 1.28
CA GLN A 63 15.86 16.43 0.96
C GLN A 63 15.68 16.57 -0.54
N ALA A 64 14.95 15.63 -1.14
CA ALA A 64 14.58 15.70 -2.54
C ALA A 64 13.52 16.80 -2.73
N PRO A 65 13.61 17.60 -3.82
CA PRO A 65 12.51 18.45 -4.27
C PRO A 65 11.21 17.65 -4.46
N TYR A 66 10.07 18.32 -4.32
CA TYR A 66 8.76 17.64 -4.35
C TYR A 66 8.47 16.97 -5.69
N ASP A 67 8.79 17.63 -6.80
CA ASP A 67 8.68 17.10 -8.16
C ASP A 67 9.51 15.83 -8.35
N VAL A 68 10.76 15.85 -7.89
CA VAL A 68 11.64 14.66 -7.91
C VAL A 68 11.06 13.53 -7.07
N ALA A 69 10.55 13.84 -5.87
CA ALA A 69 9.94 12.84 -5.00
C ALA A 69 8.67 12.23 -5.62
N GLN A 70 7.86 13.03 -6.34
CA GLN A 70 6.72 12.51 -7.10
C GLN A 70 7.17 11.60 -8.23
N GLU A 71 8.19 11.99 -9.01
CA GLU A 71 8.69 11.19 -10.12
C GLU A 71 9.25 9.84 -9.64
N ILE A 72 10.02 9.83 -8.55
CA ILE A 72 10.52 8.60 -7.92
C ILE A 72 9.35 7.73 -7.43
N ALA A 73 8.34 8.32 -6.79
CA ALA A 73 7.17 7.58 -6.34
C ALA A 73 6.40 6.95 -7.51
N GLU A 74 6.22 7.67 -8.62
CA GLU A 74 5.56 7.15 -9.82
C GLU A 74 6.36 6.01 -10.46
N GLN A 75 7.68 6.16 -10.57
CA GLN A 75 8.55 5.13 -11.12
C GLN A 75 8.48 3.84 -10.28
N VAL A 76 8.59 3.95 -8.96
CA VAL A 76 8.51 2.80 -8.05
C VAL A 76 7.14 2.11 -8.14
N ARG A 77 6.04 2.88 -8.24
CA ARG A 77 4.70 2.31 -8.47
C ARG A 77 4.66 1.52 -9.78
N HIS A 78 5.18 2.10 -10.86
CA HIS A 78 5.19 1.47 -12.17
C HIS A 78 5.96 0.14 -12.19
N GLU A 79 7.11 0.09 -11.51
CA GLU A 79 7.92 -1.12 -11.37
C GLU A 79 7.18 -2.21 -10.59
N ILE A 80 6.59 -1.86 -9.44
CA ILE A 80 5.80 -2.78 -8.62
C ILE A 80 4.59 -3.30 -9.40
N GLU A 81 3.85 -2.44 -10.09
CA GLU A 81 2.71 -2.85 -10.93
C GLU A 81 3.14 -3.81 -12.04
N TYR A 82 4.27 -3.53 -12.69
CA TYR A 82 4.84 -4.41 -13.71
C TYR A 82 5.21 -5.78 -13.13
N GLU A 83 5.86 -5.83 -11.96
CA GLU A 83 6.23 -7.08 -11.30
C GLU A 83 5.02 -7.87 -10.83
N VAL A 84 4.00 -7.21 -10.28
CA VAL A 84 2.72 -7.83 -9.92
C VAL A 84 2.05 -8.45 -11.14
N ARG A 85 1.99 -7.71 -12.26
CA ARG A 85 1.41 -8.19 -13.51
C ARG A 85 2.16 -9.36 -14.12
N THR A 86 3.49 -9.39 -13.96
CA THR A 86 4.35 -10.46 -14.48
C THR A 86 4.53 -11.63 -13.51
N GLY A 87 3.90 -11.57 -12.33
CA GLY A 87 4.00 -12.60 -11.29
C GLY A 87 5.35 -12.68 -10.58
N ARG A 88 6.19 -11.65 -10.72
CA ARG A 88 7.48 -11.54 -10.02
C ARG A 88 7.31 -11.09 -8.57
N LEU A 89 6.21 -10.41 -8.28
CA LEU A 89 5.81 -9.99 -6.94
C LEU A 89 4.39 -10.51 -6.65
N THR A 90 4.24 -11.29 -5.58
CA THR A 90 2.98 -12.01 -5.25
C THR A 90 2.36 -11.53 -3.95
#